data_AF-X1AU21-F1
#
_entry.id   AF-X1AU21-F1
#
_cell.length_a   1.000
_cell.length_b   1.000
_cell.length_c   1.000
_cell.angle_alpha   90.00
_cell.angle_beta   90.00
_cell.angle_gamma   90.00
#
_symmetry.space_group_name_H-M   'P 1'
#
loop_
_entity.id
_entity.type
_entity.pdbx_description
1 polymer ?
#
loop_
_entity_poly.entity_id
_entity_poly.type
_entity_poly.pdbx_seq_one_letter_code
_entity_poly.pdbx_strand_id
1 'polypeptide(L)'
;MTADETRYRKYIESVRWQFAKTYADTWPHEYTIREWTPEQEQEFVWFAQYIREHGITRPFFKRMHTYFEVDEWEYWTMGEPIEET
;
A
#
# COMPACT_ATOMS: atom_id res chain seq x y z
N MET A 1 -15.55 1.23 14.36
CA MET A 1 -14.36 1.56 13.54
C MET A 1 -13.33 2.17 14.45
N THR A 2 -12.09 1.70 14.40
CA THR A 2 -11.00 2.26 15.22
C THR A 2 -10.48 3.59 14.62
N ALA A 3 -9.67 4.33 15.39
CA ALA A 3 -9.03 5.54 14.88
C ALA A 3 -8.10 5.22 13.70
N ASP A 4 -7.33 4.14 13.78
CA ASP A 4 -6.44 3.69 12.71
C ASP A 4 -7.21 3.24 11.47
N GLU A 5 -8.34 2.55 11.65
CA GLU A 5 -9.23 2.16 10.56
C GLU A 5 -9.76 3.37 9.78
N THR A 6 -10.20 4.40 10.50
CA THR A 6 -10.66 5.63 9.87
C THR A 6 -9.53 6.32 9.12
N ARG A 7 -8.30 6.27 9.66
CA ARG A 7 -7.13 6.94 9.10
C ARG A 7 -6.68 6.29 7.78
N TYR A 8 -6.45 4.97 7.76
CA TYR A 8 -6.00 4.32 6.52
C TYR A 8 -7.07 4.40 5.42
N ARG A 9 -8.36 4.27 5.76
CA ARG A 9 -9.45 4.38 4.78
C ARG A 9 -9.47 5.77 4.14
N LYS A 10 -9.36 6.82 4.97
CA LYS A 10 -9.27 8.19 4.49
C LYS A 10 -8.09 8.39 3.54
N TYR A 11 -6.92 7.86 3.88
CA TYR A 11 -5.73 7.93 3.04
C TYR A 11 -5.92 7.22 1.68
N ILE A 12 -6.44 5.98 1.70
CA ILE A 12 -6.69 5.19 0.48
C ILE A 12 -7.63 5.95 -0.47
N GLU A 13 -8.67 6.59 0.06
CA GLU A 13 -9.65 7.36 -0.71
C GLU A 13 -9.11 8.70 -1.22
N SER A 14 -8.10 9.29 -0.54
CA SER A 14 -7.60 10.63 -0.84
C SER A 14 -6.37 10.67 -1.75
N VAL A 15 -5.71 9.54 -1.99
CA VAL A 15 -4.53 9.48 -2.86
C VAL A 15 -4.88 9.07 -4.28
N ARG A 16 -4.03 9.50 -5.22
CA ARG A 16 -4.09 9.04 -6.60
C ARG A 16 -3.57 7.61 -6.69
N TRP A 17 -4.39 6.74 -7.26
CA TRP A 17 -3.99 5.41 -7.72
C TRP A 17 -3.73 5.41 -9.23
N GLN A 18 -2.74 4.63 -9.65
CA GLN A 18 -2.38 4.46 -11.06
C GLN A 18 -2.34 2.98 -11.38
N PHE A 19 -3.15 2.59 -12.36
CA PHE A 19 -3.11 1.24 -12.91
C PHE A 19 -1.76 0.96 -13.58
N ALA A 20 -1.10 -0.12 -13.14
CA ALA A 20 0.14 -0.60 -13.74
C ALA A 20 -0.17 -1.40 -15.00
N LYS A 21 0.39 -0.97 -16.14
CA LYS A 21 0.30 -1.73 -17.39
C LYS A 21 1.20 -2.98 -17.35
N THR A 22 2.27 -2.93 -16.57
CA THR A 22 3.18 -4.06 -16.37
C THR A 22 2.45 -5.15 -15.61
N TYR A 23 2.47 -6.38 -16.14
CA TYR A 23 1.72 -7.51 -15.61
C TYR A 23 0.19 -7.33 -15.62
N ALA A 24 -0.38 -6.38 -16.35
CA ALA A 24 -1.85 -6.20 -16.40
C ALA A 24 -2.61 -7.50 -16.78
N ASP A 25 -2.04 -8.33 -17.65
CA ASP A 25 -2.66 -9.59 -18.09
C ASP A 25 -2.57 -10.73 -17.06
N THR A 26 -1.65 -10.65 -16.09
CA THR A 26 -1.39 -11.76 -15.15
C THR A 26 -1.59 -11.38 -13.68
N TRP A 27 -1.33 -10.13 -13.32
CA TRP A 27 -1.41 -9.54 -12.00
C TRP A 27 -1.80 -8.04 -12.10
N PRO A 28 -3.05 -7.74 -12.46
CA PRO A 28 -3.53 -6.36 -12.51
C PRO A 28 -3.43 -5.74 -11.12
N HIS A 29 -2.68 -4.65 -11.01
CA HIS A 29 -2.50 -3.93 -9.75
C HIS A 29 -2.43 -2.42 -9.99
N GLU A 30 -2.73 -1.68 -8.93
CA GLU A 30 -2.56 -0.24 -8.89
C GLU A 30 -1.45 0.12 -7.91
N TYR A 31 -0.82 1.26 -8.15
CA TYR A 31 0.20 1.79 -7.25
C TYR A 31 -0.01 3.28 -7.03
N THR A 32 0.51 3.74 -5.89
CA THR A 32 0.66 5.15 -5.55
C THR A 32 2.10 5.36 -5.10
N ILE A 33 2.65 6.54 -5.36
CA ILE A 33 3.99 6.92 -4.92
C ILE A 33 3.93 8.20 -4.11
N ARG A 34 4.87 8.36 -3.19
CA ARG A 34 4.98 9.51 -2.29
C ARG A 34 5.00 10.84 -3.05
N GLU A 35 5.72 10.90 -4.17
CA GLU A 35 5.92 12.13 -4.95
C GLU A 35 4.63 12.69 -5.57
N TRP A 36 3.57 11.89 -5.72
CA TRP A 36 2.31 12.38 -6.30
C TRP A 36 1.49 13.22 -5.35
N THR A 37 1.69 13.05 -4.04
CA THR A 37 0.87 13.69 -3.01
C THR A 37 1.74 14.11 -1.82
N PRO A 38 2.69 15.06 -2.02
CA PRO A 38 3.64 15.46 -0.98
C PRO A 38 2.96 15.98 0.29
N GLU A 39 1.78 16.57 0.19
CA GLU A 39 0.97 17.02 1.33
C GLU A 39 0.47 15.86 2.21
N GLN A 40 0.49 14.62 1.71
CA GLN A 40 0.10 13.39 2.41
C GLN A 40 1.29 12.47 2.67
N GLU A 41 2.54 12.95 2.59
CA GLU A 41 3.75 12.15 2.83
C GLU A 41 3.70 11.42 4.17
N GLN A 42 3.28 12.11 5.24
CA GLN A 42 3.19 11.50 6.58
C GLN A 42 2.16 10.36 6.62
N GLU A 43 1.05 10.49 5.89
CA GLU A 43 0.03 9.45 5.80
C GLU A 43 0.49 8.27 4.94
N PHE A 44 1.24 8.53 3.86
CA PHE A 44 1.89 7.49 3.06
C PHE A 44 2.84 6.66 3.90
N VAL A 45 3.74 7.32 4.65
CA VAL A 45 4.72 6.66 5.52
C VAL A 45 4.01 5.88 6.62
N TRP A 46 3.03 6.50 7.28
CA TRP A 46 2.27 5.85 8.34
C TRP A 46 1.53 4.62 7.81
N PHE A 47 0.87 4.70 6.65
CA PHE A 47 0.16 3.56 6.07
C PHE A 47 1.11 2.45 5.64
N ALA A 48 2.28 2.78 5.06
CA ALA A 48 3.31 1.80 4.73
C ALA A 48 3.83 1.06 5.98
N GLN A 49 3.99 1.76 7.11
CA GLN A 49 4.33 1.14 8.40
C GLN A 49 3.19 0.26 8.91
N TYR A 50 1.96 0.76 8.84
CA TYR A 50 0.76 0.05 9.28
C TYR A 50 0.60 -1.28 8.55
N ILE A 51 0.81 -1.31 7.22
CA ILE A 51 0.81 -2.55 6.42
C ILE A 51 1.85 -3.54 6.95
N ARG A 52 3.06 -3.08 7.31
CA ARG A 52 4.15 -3.94 7.79
C ARG A 52 3.86 -4.52 9.17
N GLU A 53 3.20 -3.76 10.04
CA GLU A 53 2.91 -4.15 11.42
C GLU A 53 1.66 -5.02 11.54
N HIS A 54 0.62 -4.74 10.75
CA HIS A 54 -0.68 -5.39 10.85
C HIS A 54 -1.01 -6.34 9.69
N GLY A 55 -0.20 -6.32 8.62
CA GLY A 55 -0.39 -7.22 7.50
C GLY A 55 0.08 -8.64 7.76
N ILE A 56 -0.32 -9.54 6.87
CA ILE A 56 0.03 -10.95 6.88
C ILE A 56 1.11 -11.19 5.83
N THR A 57 2.23 -11.76 6.26
CA THR A 57 3.31 -12.13 5.33
C THR A 57 2.93 -13.37 4.54
N ARG A 58 2.85 -13.25 3.20
CA ARG A 58 2.52 -14.34 2.28
C ARG A 58 3.58 -14.45 1.18
N PRO A 59 3.85 -15.66 0.65
CA PRO A 59 4.72 -15.83 -0.49
C PRO A 59 4.05 -15.31 -1.78
N PHE A 60 4.77 -14.49 -2.53
CA PHE A 60 4.49 -14.14 -3.92
C PHE A 60 5.62 -14.67 -4.80
N PHE A 61 5.32 -15.72 -5.58
CA PHE A 61 6.33 -16.50 -6.30
C PHE A 61 7.47 -16.96 -5.38
N LYS A 62 8.65 -16.32 -5.48
CA LYS A 62 9.87 -16.66 -4.73
C LYS A 62 10.18 -15.66 -3.61
N ARG A 63 9.35 -14.64 -3.41
CA ARG A 63 9.57 -13.55 -2.44
C ARG A 63 8.45 -13.56 -1.41
N MET A 64 8.75 -13.14 -0.19
CA MET A 64 7.74 -12.91 0.84
C MET A 64 7.35 -11.44 0.83
N HIS A 65 6.05 -11.15 0.83
CA HIS A 65 5.51 -9.80 0.91
C HIS A 65 4.50 -9.74 2.05
N THR A 66 4.42 -8.58 2.70
CA THR A 66 3.42 -8.32 3.74
C THR A 66 2.21 -7.67 3.08
N TYR A 67 1.06 -8.34 3.20
CA TYR A 67 -0.22 -7.89 2.64
C TYR A 67 -1.16 -7.46 3.74
N PHE A 68 -1.79 -6.31 3.56
CA PHE A 68 -2.84 -5.82 4.43
C PHE A 68 -4.16 -5.82 3.66
N GLU A 69 -5.15 -6.56 4.18
CA GLU A 69 -6.45 -6.74 3.53
C GLU A 69 -7.43 -5.67 4.02
N VAL A 70 -7.99 -4.88 3.10
CA VAL A 70 -9.09 -3.95 3.36
C VAL A 70 -10.18 -4.20 2.34
N ASP A 71 -11.33 -4.67 2.82
CA ASP A 71 -12.48 -5.05 2.00
C ASP A 71 -12.08 -6.05 0.90
N GLU A 72 -12.16 -5.66 -0.38
CA GLU A 72 -11.82 -6.50 -1.54
C GLU A 72 -10.39 -6.27 -2.06
N TRP A 73 -9.58 -5.46 -1.36
CA TRP A 73 -8.25 -5.03 -1.81
C TRP A 73 -7.13 -5.53 -0.89
N GLU A 74 -6.03 -5.96 -1.50
CA GLU A 74 -4.78 -6.32 -0.82
C GLU A 74 -3.72 -5.23 -1.06
N TYR A 75 -3.30 -4.56 0.01
CA TYR A 75 -2.28 -3.51 0.00
C TYR A 75 -0.93 -4.07 0.42
N TRP A 76 0.13 -3.70 -0.28
CA TRP A 76 1.48 -4.12 0.04
C TRP A 76 2.48 -3.02 -0.33
N THR A 77 3.64 -3.03 0.31
CA THR A 77 4.73 -2.08 0.01
C THR A 77 5.83 -2.78 -0.80
N MET A 78 6.46 -2.07 -1.74
CA MET A 78 7.52 -2.61 -2.62
C MET A 78 8.78 -3.12 -1.89
N GLY A 79 8.87 -2.94 -0.57
CA GLY A 79 9.93 -3.52 0.26
C GLY A 79 11.22 -2.71 0.29
N GLU A 80 11.24 -1.56 -0.37
CA GLU A 80 12.29 -0.55 -0.21
C GLU A 80 12.22 0.02 1.23
N PRO A 81 13.35 0.45 1.83
CA PRO A 81 13.32 1.14 3.10
C PRO A 81 12.40 2.35 2.98
N ILE A 82 11.69 2.69 4.06
CA ILE A 82 10.72 3.80 4.08
C ILE A 82 11.38 5.12 3.67
N GLU A 83 12.70 5.24 3.77
CA GLU A 83 13.44 6.42 3.33
C GLU A 83 13.56 6.52 1.78
N GLU A 84 13.35 5.43 1.05
CA GLU A 84 13.55 5.32 -0.41
C GLU A 84 12.25 4.97 -1.19
N THR A 85 11.10 4.82 -0.51
CA THR A 85 9.80 4.41 -1.13
C THR A 85 8.86 5.57 -1.46
#